data_AF-A0A935WCS2-F1
#
_entry.id   AF-A0A935WCS2-F1
#
_cell.length_a   1.000
_cell.length_b   1.000
_cell.length_c   1.000
_cell.angle_alpha   90.00
_cell.angle_beta   90.00
_cell.angle_gamma   90.00
#
_symmetry.space_group_name_H-M   'P 1'
#
loop_
_entity.id
_entity.type
_entity.pdbx_description
1 polymer ?
#
loop_
_entity_poly.entity_id
_entity_poly.type
_entity_poly.pdbx_seq_one_letter_code
_entity_poly.pdbx_strand_id
1 'polypeptide(L)'
;MSEPKIEEARKRSVDNLQRLYTVVVSLAVTESLKPLLGGLARGEALPGYNRWFMFASLVITVVPFYHGANRYLDATYVTGERAAKPQALLIDFVMLFIEGIAFFALAMLANDEQVFYTGLAMLLVFDAGWVGITNLTGASVSDRFPDYAKWASVNLVVAAMICVSVWANLPWTTPGGTGFWRSQFTRDVALLILVVGRTFYDYWKVWPFYYPQDRAVVFSGIPAPAPARPPEVTTH
;
A
#
# COMPACT_ATOMS: atom_id res chain seq x y z
N MET A 1 -31.04 -27.01 -12.60
CA MET A 1 -30.38 -25.73 -12.91
C MET A 1 -29.78 -25.23 -11.61
N SER A 2 -28.47 -25.41 -11.40
CA SER A 2 -27.78 -24.82 -10.25
C SER A 2 -27.89 -23.31 -10.36
N GLU A 3 -28.08 -22.59 -9.26
CA GLU A 3 -28.09 -21.13 -9.22
C GLU A 3 -26.64 -20.64 -9.18
N PRO A 4 -26.04 -20.13 -10.29
CA PRO A 4 -24.67 -19.63 -10.26
C PRO A 4 -24.71 -18.14 -10.64
N LYS A 5 -25.51 -17.33 -9.95
CA LYS A 5 -25.80 -15.97 -10.43
C LYS A 5 -25.30 -14.84 -9.54
N ILE A 6 -25.27 -15.00 -8.23
CA ILE A 6 -24.96 -13.89 -7.31
C ILE A 6 -23.47 -13.83 -6.96
N GLU A 7 -22.86 -14.96 -6.58
CA GLU A 7 -21.45 -15.00 -6.19
C GLU A 7 -20.51 -14.65 -7.35
N GLU A 8 -20.78 -15.20 -8.54
CA GLU A 8 -20.01 -14.88 -9.74
C GLU A 8 -20.18 -13.40 -10.14
N ALA A 9 -21.39 -12.84 -10.04
CA ALA A 9 -21.63 -11.43 -10.30
C ALA A 9 -20.87 -10.54 -9.31
N ARG A 10 -20.85 -10.89 -8.01
CA ARG A 10 -20.08 -10.18 -6.99
C ARG A 10 -18.58 -10.21 -7.28
N LYS A 11 -18.03 -11.38 -7.63
CA LYS A 11 -16.62 -11.51 -8.01
C LYS A 11 -16.28 -10.63 -9.21
N ARG A 12 -17.09 -10.67 -10.27
CA ARG A 12 -16.88 -9.83 -11.46
C ARG A 12 -16.95 -8.33 -11.12
N SER A 13 -17.82 -7.92 -10.20
CA SER A 13 -17.85 -6.54 -9.72
C SER A 13 -16.56 -6.16 -9.00
N VAL A 14 -16.06 -6.99 -8.09
CA VAL A 14 -14.78 -6.75 -7.39
C VAL A 14 -13.62 -6.66 -8.39
N ASP A 15 -13.52 -7.59 -9.34
CA ASP A 15 -12.49 -7.59 -10.39
C ASP A 15 -12.49 -6.28 -11.20
N ASN A 16 -13.69 -5.79 -11.58
CA ASN A 16 -13.83 -4.54 -12.33
C ASN A 16 -13.39 -3.32 -11.50
N LEU A 17 -13.72 -3.29 -10.20
CA LEU A 17 -13.34 -2.22 -9.30
C LEU A 17 -11.82 -2.20 -9.03
N GLN A 18 -11.21 -3.37 -8.81
CA GLN A 18 -9.76 -3.50 -8.67
C GLN A 18 -9.01 -3.06 -9.93
N ARG A 19 -9.54 -3.36 -11.14
CA ARG A 19 -8.97 -2.87 -12.41
C ARG A 19 -9.02 -1.35 -12.50
N LEU A 20 -10.14 -0.73 -12.13
CA LEU A 20 -10.27 0.72 -12.12
C LEU A 20 -9.27 1.37 -11.15
N TYR A 21 -9.14 0.81 -9.94
CA TYR A 21 -8.14 1.25 -8.97
C TYR A 21 -6.70 1.08 -9.51
N THR A 22 -6.40 -0.05 -10.16
CA THR A 22 -5.09 -0.31 -10.82
C THR A 22 -4.75 0.75 -11.87
N VAL A 23 -5.74 1.19 -12.66
CA VAL A 23 -5.53 2.27 -13.64
C VAL A 23 -5.12 3.56 -12.96
N VAL A 24 -5.80 3.97 -11.89
CA VAL A 24 -5.47 5.22 -11.17
C VAL A 24 -4.08 5.14 -10.53
N VAL A 25 -3.75 4.02 -9.89
CA VAL A 25 -2.41 3.80 -9.31
C VAL A 25 -1.32 3.84 -10.39
N SER A 26 -1.57 3.22 -11.55
CA SER A 26 -0.63 3.24 -12.68
C SER A 26 -0.43 4.65 -13.24
N LEU A 27 -1.49 5.46 -13.27
CA LEU A 27 -1.42 6.88 -13.64
C LEU A 27 -0.57 7.66 -12.64
N ALA A 28 -0.71 7.42 -11.33
CA ALA A 28 0.11 8.06 -10.30
C ALA A 28 1.61 7.76 -10.49
N VAL A 29 1.96 6.49 -10.71
CA VAL A 29 3.36 6.09 -10.97
C VAL A 29 3.86 6.73 -12.27
N THR A 30 3.06 6.71 -13.34
CA THR A 30 3.44 7.33 -14.62
C THR A 30 3.64 8.85 -14.48
N GLU A 31 2.76 9.52 -13.75
CA GLU A 31 2.84 10.97 -13.48
C GLU A 31 4.12 11.32 -12.74
N SER A 32 4.50 10.51 -11.75
CA SER A 32 5.72 10.72 -10.97
C SER A 32 7.02 10.49 -11.78
N LEU A 33 6.96 9.72 -12.87
CA LEU A 33 8.09 9.53 -13.79
C LEU A 33 8.28 10.69 -14.76
N LYS A 34 7.21 11.42 -15.13
CA LYS A 34 7.30 12.55 -16.07
C LYS A 34 8.35 13.59 -15.70
N PRO A 35 8.44 14.11 -14.45
CA PRO A 35 9.46 15.10 -14.10
C PRO A 35 10.88 14.53 -14.07
N LEU A 36 11.05 13.20 -14.08
CA LEU A 36 12.34 12.53 -14.16
C LEU A 36 12.81 12.34 -15.61
N LEU A 37 11.89 11.95 -16.49
CA LEU A 37 12.19 11.60 -17.88
C LEU A 37 11.99 12.76 -18.87
N GLY A 38 11.15 13.74 -18.52
CA GLY A 38 10.78 14.84 -19.42
C GLY A 38 11.98 15.72 -19.82
N GLY A 39 12.96 15.89 -18.93
CA GLY A 39 14.19 16.62 -19.25
C GLY A 39 15.08 15.87 -20.25
N LEU A 40 15.16 14.54 -20.15
CA LEU A 40 15.94 13.70 -21.06
C LEU A 40 15.47 13.82 -22.51
N ALA A 41 14.15 13.84 -22.71
CA ALA A 41 13.57 14.01 -24.05
C ALA A 41 13.89 15.39 -24.67
N ARG A 42 14.20 16.39 -23.85
CA ARG A 42 14.57 17.75 -24.28
C ARG A 42 16.08 18.00 -24.30
N GLY A 43 16.90 17.00 -23.98
CA GLY A 43 18.36 17.15 -23.85
C GLY A 43 18.79 17.98 -22.63
N GLU A 44 17.93 18.11 -21.62
CA GLU A 44 18.24 18.78 -20.36
C GLU A 44 19.10 17.88 -19.45
N ALA A 45 19.80 18.49 -18.50
CA ALA A 45 20.52 17.76 -17.46
C ALA A 45 19.58 16.86 -16.65
N LEU A 46 20.14 15.78 -16.08
CA LEU A 46 19.39 14.88 -15.21
C LEU A 46 18.76 15.65 -14.02
N PRO A 47 17.55 15.25 -13.59
CA PRO A 47 16.91 15.83 -12.42
C PRO A 47 17.78 15.63 -11.17
N GLY A 48 17.67 16.55 -10.21
CA GLY A 48 18.32 16.42 -8.90
C GLY A 48 17.90 15.15 -8.16
N TYR A 49 18.77 14.67 -7.27
CA TYR A 49 18.55 13.45 -6.47
C TYR A 49 17.23 13.48 -5.67
N ASN A 50 16.78 14.66 -5.26
CA ASN A 50 15.56 14.85 -4.47
C ASN A 50 14.31 14.34 -5.22
N ARG A 51 14.25 14.54 -6.55
CA ARG A 51 13.13 14.01 -7.36
C ARG A 51 13.13 12.50 -7.42
N TRP A 52 14.31 11.87 -7.49
CA TRP A 52 14.45 10.42 -7.44
C TRP A 52 14.02 9.86 -6.08
N PHE A 53 14.35 10.54 -4.99
CA PHE A 53 13.92 10.15 -3.64
C PHE A 53 12.41 10.30 -3.42
N MET A 54 11.78 11.36 -3.93
CA MET A 54 10.32 11.50 -3.92
C MET A 54 9.64 10.40 -4.75
N PHE A 55 10.13 10.13 -5.96
CA PHE A 55 9.64 9.04 -6.80
C PHE A 55 9.76 7.67 -6.11
N ALA A 56 10.94 7.37 -5.57
CA ALA A 56 11.17 6.11 -4.86
C ALA A 56 10.23 5.98 -3.65
N SER A 57 10.08 7.05 -2.86
CA SER A 57 9.16 7.09 -1.72
C SER A 57 7.72 6.81 -2.16
N LEU A 58 7.25 7.45 -3.25
CA LEU A 58 5.93 7.19 -3.81
C LEU A 58 5.75 5.71 -4.17
N VAL A 59 6.68 5.13 -4.94
CA VAL A 59 6.58 3.72 -5.39
C VAL A 59 6.59 2.76 -4.19
N ILE A 60 7.50 2.97 -3.24
CA ILE A 60 7.62 2.12 -2.04
C ILE A 60 6.38 2.21 -1.16
N THR A 61 5.71 3.36 -1.11
CA THR A 61 4.42 3.51 -0.42
C THR A 61 3.27 2.90 -1.22
N VAL A 62 3.18 3.15 -2.53
CA VAL A 62 2.08 2.66 -3.38
C VAL A 62 1.98 1.13 -3.38
N VAL A 63 3.10 0.41 -3.38
CA VAL A 63 3.10 -1.07 -3.48
C VAL A 63 2.31 -1.76 -2.35
N PRO A 64 2.62 -1.57 -1.05
CA PRO A 64 1.85 -2.19 0.03
C PRO A 64 0.40 -1.69 0.07
N PHE A 65 0.13 -0.42 -0.26
CA PHE A 65 -1.23 0.10 -0.35
C PHE A 65 -2.06 -0.60 -1.41
N TYR A 66 -1.53 -0.68 -2.63
CA TYR A 66 -2.18 -1.34 -3.74
C TYR A 66 -2.46 -2.82 -3.44
N HIS A 67 -1.45 -3.51 -2.90
CA HIS A 67 -1.57 -4.90 -2.51
C HIS A 67 -2.60 -5.09 -1.38
N GLY A 68 -2.56 -4.23 -0.35
CA GLY A 68 -3.44 -4.27 0.80
C GLY A 68 -4.90 -4.01 0.42
N ALA A 69 -5.14 -3.02 -0.44
CA ALA A 69 -6.45 -2.67 -0.98
C ALA A 69 -7.09 -3.83 -1.77
N ASN A 70 -6.36 -4.42 -2.71
CA ASN A 70 -6.86 -5.55 -3.50
C ASN A 70 -7.14 -6.76 -2.59
N ARG A 71 -6.20 -7.07 -1.70
CA ARG A 71 -6.36 -8.19 -0.76
C ARG A 71 -7.54 -7.97 0.19
N TYR A 72 -7.76 -6.74 0.64
CA TYR A 72 -8.92 -6.37 1.46
C TYR A 72 -10.23 -6.64 0.73
N LEU A 73 -10.36 -6.20 -0.52
CA LEU A 73 -11.55 -6.43 -1.33
C LEU A 73 -11.79 -7.93 -1.57
N ASP A 74 -10.74 -8.69 -1.86
CA ASP A 74 -10.84 -10.14 -2.04
C ASP A 74 -11.25 -10.86 -0.75
N ALA A 75 -10.59 -10.54 0.36
CA ALA A 75 -10.89 -11.12 1.67
C ALA A 75 -12.34 -10.89 2.08
N THR A 76 -12.87 -9.71 1.76
CA THR A 76 -14.18 -9.26 2.22
C THR A 76 -15.31 -9.71 1.29
N TYR A 77 -15.09 -9.67 -0.02
CA TYR A 77 -16.16 -9.84 -1.01
C TYR A 77 -15.98 -11.04 -1.93
N VAL A 78 -14.82 -11.68 -1.95
CA VAL A 78 -14.58 -12.87 -2.78
C VAL A 78 -14.47 -14.11 -1.91
N THR A 79 -13.52 -14.14 -0.97
CA THR A 79 -13.25 -15.33 -0.14
C THR A 79 -14.15 -15.42 1.10
N GLY A 80 -14.79 -14.32 1.51
CA GLY A 80 -15.67 -14.29 2.68
C GLY A 80 -14.93 -14.45 4.01
N GLU A 81 -13.61 -14.24 4.03
CA GLU A 81 -12.79 -14.22 5.24
C GLU A 81 -13.19 -13.10 6.22
N ARG A 82 -13.86 -12.06 5.72
CA ARG A 82 -14.40 -10.96 6.49
C ARG A 82 -15.86 -10.72 6.12
N ALA A 83 -16.71 -10.60 7.14
CA ALA A 83 -18.11 -10.26 6.94
C ALA A 83 -18.28 -8.75 6.76
N ALA A 84 -18.97 -8.34 5.68
CA ALA A 84 -19.30 -6.96 5.39
C ALA A 84 -20.80 -6.79 5.10
N LYS A 85 -21.30 -5.59 5.36
CA LYS A 85 -22.69 -5.22 5.02
C LYS A 85 -22.86 -5.20 3.49
N PRO A 86 -24.06 -5.51 2.94
CA PRO A 86 -24.27 -5.55 1.48
C PRO A 86 -23.93 -4.25 0.74
N GLN A 87 -24.07 -3.09 1.40
CA GLN A 87 -23.77 -1.78 0.83
C GLN A 87 -22.33 -1.31 1.05
N ALA A 88 -21.53 -2.07 1.81
CA ALA A 88 -20.16 -1.68 2.16
C ALA A 88 -19.23 -1.66 0.94
N LEU A 89 -19.46 -2.51 -0.07
CA LEU A 89 -18.55 -2.65 -1.21
C LEU A 89 -18.31 -1.32 -1.94
N LEU A 90 -19.36 -0.54 -2.15
CA LEU A 90 -19.24 0.74 -2.86
C LEU A 90 -18.52 1.79 -2.00
N ILE A 91 -18.80 1.83 -0.70
CA ILE A 91 -18.14 2.75 0.24
C ILE A 91 -16.65 2.42 0.30
N ASP A 92 -16.34 1.14 0.45
CA ASP A 92 -14.97 0.67 0.55
C ASP A 92 -14.20 0.96 -0.73
N PHE A 93 -14.81 0.70 -1.89
CA PHE A 93 -14.22 1.07 -3.16
C PHE A 93 -14.01 2.58 -3.32
N VAL A 94 -14.99 3.42 -2.99
CA VAL A 94 -14.87 4.88 -3.14
C VAL A 94 -13.72 5.41 -2.29
N MET A 95 -13.54 4.90 -1.08
CA MET A 95 -12.44 5.29 -0.22
C MET A 95 -11.07 4.89 -0.79
N LEU A 96 -10.93 3.64 -1.27
CA LEU A 96 -9.72 3.18 -1.95
C LEU A 96 -9.46 3.97 -3.25
N PHE A 97 -10.51 4.33 -3.98
CA PHE A 97 -10.40 5.12 -5.20
C PHE A 97 -9.94 6.56 -4.91
N ILE A 98 -10.47 7.20 -3.87
CA ILE A 98 -10.02 8.51 -3.39
C ILE A 98 -8.54 8.45 -2.99
N GLU A 99 -8.10 7.39 -2.33
CA GLU A 99 -6.70 7.17 -2.00
C GLU A 99 -5.81 7.04 -3.25
N GLY A 100 -6.28 6.31 -4.28
CA GLY A 100 -5.61 6.27 -5.58
C GLY A 100 -5.48 7.66 -6.21
N ILE A 101 -6.53 8.47 -6.15
CA ILE A 101 -6.49 9.88 -6.61
C ILE A 101 -5.50 10.69 -5.77
N ALA A 102 -5.43 10.46 -4.45
CA ALA A 102 -4.48 11.14 -3.58
C ALA A 102 -3.03 10.80 -3.97
N PHE A 103 -2.71 9.55 -4.34
CA PHE A 103 -1.40 9.20 -4.91
C PHE A 103 -1.11 9.93 -6.22
N PHE A 104 -2.10 10.04 -7.11
CA PHE A 104 -1.94 10.77 -8.37
C PHE A 104 -1.70 12.27 -8.12
N ALA A 105 -2.48 12.90 -7.24
CA ALA A 105 -2.29 14.29 -6.84
C ALA A 105 -0.91 14.49 -6.18
N LEU A 106 -0.49 13.58 -5.31
CA LEU A 106 0.83 13.60 -4.69
C LEU A 106 1.95 13.53 -5.75
N ALA A 107 1.80 12.70 -6.79
CA ALA A 107 2.74 12.64 -7.90
C ALA A 107 2.84 13.96 -8.67
N MET A 108 1.72 14.67 -8.89
CA MET A 108 1.73 16.00 -9.51
C MET A 108 2.46 17.05 -8.65
N LEU A 109 2.43 16.89 -7.33
CA LEU A 109 3.08 17.77 -6.37
C LEU A 109 4.56 17.44 -6.15
N ALA A 110 5.13 16.44 -6.83
CA ALA A 110 6.54 16.02 -6.73
C ALA A 110 7.56 17.02 -7.33
N ASN A 111 7.17 18.30 -7.45
CA ASN A 111 8.05 19.42 -7.78
C ASN A 111 8.46 20.22 -6.54
N ASP A 112 7.68 20.14 -5.46
CA ASP A 112 7.96 20.77 -4.18
C ASP A 112 8.05 19.68 -3.12
N GLU A 113 9.24 19.54 -2.54
CA GLU A 113 9.54 18.47 -1.60
C GLU A 113 8.74 18.60 -0.29
N GLN A 114 8.57 19.83 0.21
CA GLN A 114 7.83 20.07 1.44
C GLN A 114 6.34 19.73 1.25
N VAL A 115 5.76 20.15 0.13
CA VAL A 115 4.37 19.82 -0.22
C VAL A 115 4.22 18.32 -0.45
N PHE A 116 5.16 17.69 -1.17
CA PHE A 116 5.14 16.25 -1.42
C PHE A 116 5.16 15.44 -0.12
N TYR A 117 6.16 15.60 0.75
CA TYR A 117 6.23 14.79 1.96
C TYR A 117 5.13 15.12 2.97
N THR A 118 4.61 16.36 2.98
CA THR A 118 3.41 16.69 3.76
C THR A 118 2.19 15.94 3.21
N GLY A 119 2.01 15.93 1.88
CA GLY A 119 0.96 15.15 1.22
C GLY A 119 1.07 13.65 1.49
N LEU A 120 2.29 13.10 1.48
CA LEU A 120 2.57 11.71 1.83
C LEU A 120 2.18 11.40 3.28
N ALA A 121 2.54 12.27 4.23
CA ALA A 121 2.14 12.11 5.63
C ALA A 121 0.61 12.17 5.80
N MET A 122 -0.07 13.08 5.10
CA MET A 122 -1.53 13.16 5.10
C MET A 122 -2.18 11.90 4.51
N LEU A 123 -1.59 11.33 3.47
CA LEU A 123 -2.04 10.07 2.86
C LEU A 123 -1.91 8.90 3.86
N LEU A 124 -0.80 8.81 4.61
CA LEU A 124 -0.66 7.80 5.67
C LEU A 124 -1.68 7.98 6.81
N VAL A 125 -2.04 9.22 7.16
CA VAL A 125 -3.10 9.50 8.13
C VAL A 125 -4.47 9.08 7.58
N PHE A 126 -4.73 9.35 6.30
CA PHE A 126 -5.96 8.93 5.63
C PHE A 126 -6.10 7.40 5.63
N ASP A 127 -5.03 6.67 5.31
CA ASP A 127 -4.97 5.20 5.37
C ASP A 127 -5.22 4.66 6.78
N ALA A 128 -4.64 5.29 7.81
CA ALA A 128 -4.95 4.94 9.19
C ALA A 128 -6.42 5.20 9.55
N GLY A 129 -7.01 6.28 9.01
CA GLY A 129 -8.44 6.59 9.15
C GLY A 129 -9.35 5.58 8.45
N TRP A 130 -8.88 5.03 7.33
CA TRP A 130 -9.58 3.98 6.58
C TRP A 130 -9.87 2.75 7.45
N VAL A 131 -8.91 2.32 8.29
CA VAL A 131 -9.13 1.25 9.28
C VAL A 131 -10.35 1.53 10.16
N GLY A 132 -10.51 2.78 10.63
CA GLY A 132 -11.67 3.21 11.41
C GLY A 132 -12.99 3.06 10.65
N ILE A 133 -13.01 3.42 9.36
CA ILE A 133 -14.20 3.29 8.51
C ILE A 133 -14.54 1.83 8.26
N THR A 134 -13.55 0.96 8.02
CA THR A 134 -13.82 -0.48 7.81
C THR A 134 -14.45 -1.15 9.04
N ASN A 135 -14.23 -0.61 10.23
CA ASN A 135 -14.88 -1.10 11.45
C ASN A 135 -16.38 -0.74 11.47
N LEU A 136 -16.78 0.37 10.84
CA LEU A 136 -18.19 0.76 10.70
C LEU A 136 -18.92 -0.08 9.64
N THR A 137 -18.19 -0.54 8.62
CA THR A 137 -18.74 -1.35 7.51
C THR A 137 -18.71 -2.85 7.80
N GLY A 138 -17.90 -3.31 8.76
CA GLY A 138 -17.84 -4.69 9.22
C GLY A 138 -19.13 -5.17 9.91
N ALA A 139 -19.48 -6.45 9.71
CA ALA A 139 -20.64 -7.07 10.35
C ALA A 139 -20.34 -7.70 11.73
N SER A 140 -19.06 -7.98 12.02
CA SER A 140 -18.59 -8.43 13.34
C SER A 140 -17.28 -7.73 13.68
N VAL A 141 -17.17 -7.23 14.91
CA VAL A 141 -16.01 -6.49 15.44
C VAL A 141 -14.89 -7.45 15.89
N SER A 142 -15.18 -8.74 16.12
CA SER A 142 -14.35 -9.57 17.00
C SER A 142 -13.08 -10.17 16.37
N ASP A 143 -13.03 -10.48 15.08
CA ASP A 143 -12.09 -11.52 14.64
C ASP A 143 -10.76 -11.04 14.05
N ARG A 144 -10.61 -9.76 13.66
CA ARG A 144 -9.35 -9.25 13.05
C ARG A 144 -8.95 -7.81 13.42
N PHE A 145 -9.66 -7.16 14.35
CA PHE A 145 -9.34 -5.80 14.79
C PHE A 145 -7.88 -5.58 15.27
N PRO A 146 -7.24 -6.52 16.00
CA PRO A 146 -5.89 -6.28 16.54
C PRO A 146 -4.82 -6.08 15.47
N ASP A 147 -4.99 -6.65 14.28
CA ASP A 147 -3.97 -6.55 13.22
C ASP A 147 -4.12 -5.26 12.41
N TYR A 148 -5.34 -4.80 12.17
CA TYR A 148 -5.58 -3.50 11.54
C TYR A 148 -5.16 -2.33 12.44
N ALA A 149 -5.32 -2.45 13.75
CA ALA A 149 -4.88 -1.42 14.69
C ALA A 149 -3.35 -1.23 14.68
N LYS A 150 -2.58 -2.32 14.50
CA LYS A 150 -1.12 -2.26 14.34
C LYS A 150 -0.73 -1.59 13.03
N TRP A 151 -1.45 -1.89 11.95
CA TRP A 151 -1.22 -1.25 10.65
C TRP A 151 -1.46 0.26 10.71
N ALA A 152 -2.62 0.68 11.26
CA ALA A 152 -2.93 2.09 11.44
C ALA A 152 -1.92 2.82 12.34
N SER A 153 -1.46 2.19 13.43
CA SER A 153 -0.52 2.84 14.35
C SER A 153 0.84 3.10 13.71
N VAL A 154 1.36 2.17 12.89
CA VAL A 154 2.62 2.35 12.16
C VAL A 154 2.50 3.52 11.18
N ASN A 155 1.39 3.62 10.46
CA ASN A 155 1.14 4.73 9.55
C ASN A 155 1.11 6.07 10.27
N LEU A 156 0.43 6.16 11.41
CA LEU A 156 0.36 7.38 12.21
C LEU A 156 1.73 7.78 12.77
N VAL A 157 2.52 6.82 13.25
CA VAL A 157 3.88 7.07 13.75
C VAL A 157 4.77 7.59 12.62
N VAL A 158 4.75 6.93 11.46
CA VAL A 158 5.58 7.34 10.31
C VAL A 158 5.12 8.69 9.76
N ALA A 159 3.80 8.94 9.67
CA ALA A 159 3.26 10.24 9.29
C ALA A 159 3.72 11.35 10.24
N ALA A 160 3.66 11.12 11.55
CA ALA A 160 4.14 12.07 12.55
C ALA A 160 5.65 12.33 12.41
N MET A 161 6.46 11.29 12.18
CA MET A 161 7.90 11.44 11.96
C MET A 161 8.21 12.22 10.68
N ILE A 162 7.48 11.98 9.58
CA ILE A 162 7.60 12.76 8.34
C ILE A 162 7.24 14.22 8.60
N CYS A 163 6.11 14.49 9.26
CA CYS A 163 5.70 15.85 9.60
C CYS A 163 6.75 16.57 10.46
N VAL A 164 7.25 15.92 11.51
CA VAL A 164 8.32 16.51 12.34
C VAL A 164 9.56 16.76 11.49
N SER A 165 9.99 15.80 10.66
CA SER A 165 11.16 15.95 9.79
C SER A 165 11.05 17.11 8.81
N VAL A 166 9.89 17.29 8.17
CA VAL A 166 9.64 18.33 7.17
C VAL A 166 9.53 19.71 7.84
N TRP A 167 8.82 19.78 8.97
CA TRP A 167 8.43 21.04 9.60
C TRP A 167 9.35 21.48 10.77
N ALA A 168 10.30 20.66 11.21
CA ALA A 168 11.25 21.03 12.28
C ALA A 168 12.22 22.17 11.89
N ASN A 169 12.45 22.39 10.60
CA ASN A 169 13.39 23.41 10.08
C ASN A 169 12.71 24.72 9.68
N LEU A 170 11.52 25.01 10.18
CA LEU A 170 10.85 26.26 9.85
C LEU A 170 11.68 27.46 10.34
N PRO A 171 11.75 28.56 9.58
CA PRO A 171 12.53 29.74 9.96
C PRO A 171 12.19 30.28 11.36
N TRP A 172 10.95 30.06 11.82
CA TRP A 172 10.50 30.44 13.16
C TRP A 172 10.90 29.47 14.28
N THR A 173 11.24 28.21 13.98
CA THR A 173 11.68 27.23 14.98
C THR A 173 13.18 27.24 15.22
N THR A 174 13.98 27.71 14.25
CA THR A 174 15.44 27.79 14.37
C THR A 174 16.01 29.14 13.92
N PRO A 175 15.86 30.20 14.75
CA PRO A 175 16.57 31.46 14.55
C PRO A 175 18.09 31.20 14.67
N GLY A 176 18.85 31.40 13.59
CA GLY A 176 20.31 31.21 13.58
C GLY A 176 20.84 30.06 12.71
N GLY A 177 19.98 29.38 11.95
CA GLY A 177 20.43 28.54 10.82
C GLY A 177 20.94 27.13 11.17
N THR A 178 20.84 26.69 12.43
CA THR A 178 21.08 25.28 12.79
C THR A 178 19.76 24.51 12.81
N GLY A 179 19.17 24.28 11.64
CA GLY A 179 18.05 23.35 11.50
C GLY A 179 18.40 21.96 12.02
N PHE A 180 17.39 21.17 12.40
CA PHE A 180 17.52 19.75 12.76
C PHE A 180 18.30 18.96 11.69
N TRP A 181 18.01 19.24 10.41
CA TRP A 181 18.77 18.68 9.29
C TRP A 181 19.91 19.59 8.86
N ARG A 182 21.14 19.06 8.89
CA ARG A 182 22.34 19.78 8.42
C ARG A 182 22.39 19.97 6.91
N SER A 183 21.75 19.09 6.15
CA SER A 183 21.69 19.18 4.68
C SER A 183 20.37 18.61 4.16
N GLN A 184 19.97 19.11 2.98
CA GLN A 184 18.80 18.63 2.24
C GLN A 184 18.90 17.13 1.93
N PHE A 185 20.06 16.71 1.42
CA PHE A 185 20.35 15.30 1.12
C PHE A 185 20.12 14.38 2.34
N THR A 186 20.59 14.78 3.53
CA THR A 186 20.40 13.99 4.76
C THR A 186 18.92 13.84 5.11
N ARG A 187 18.12 14.90 4.97
CA ARG A 187 16.66 14.85 5.19
C ARG A 187 16.00 13.88 4.22
N ASP A 188 16.29 14.00 2.93
CA ASP A 188 15.68 13.14 1.92
C ASP A 188 16.02 11.65 2.14
N VAL A 189 17.28 11.35 2.45
CA VAL A 189 17.70 9.97 2.76
C VAL A 189 16.98 9.44 4.00
N ALA A 190 16.84 10.25 5.05
CA ALA A 190 16.12 9.84 6.25
C ALA A 190 14.63 9.58 5.96
N LEU A 191 13.97 10.43 5.17
CA LEU A 191 12.59 10.26 4.76
C LEU A 191 12.40 8.98 3.93
N LEU A 192 13.31 8.71 2.98
CA LEU A 192 13.30 7.47 2.22
C LEU A 192 13.48 6.24 3.13
N ILE A 193 14.41 6.27 4.08
CA ILE A 193 14.61 5.19 5.05
C ILE A 193 13.36 4.96 5.89
N LEU A 194 12.66 6.02 6.31
CA LEU A 194 11.40 5.90 7.05
C LEU A 194 10.33 5.19 6.21
N VAL A 195 10.19 5.55 4.93
CA VAL A 195 9.22 4.92 4.02
C VAL A 195 9.57 3.46 3.74
N VAL A 196 10.86 3.15 3.50
CA VAL A 196 11.35 1.75 3.34
C VAL A 196 11.10 0.95 4.61
N GLY A 197 11.47 1.47 5.77
CA GLY A 197 11.30 0.82 7.06
C GLY A 197 9.84 0.53 7.38
N ARG A 198 8.95 1.49 7.07
CA ARG A 198 7.49 1.31 7.16
C ARG A 198 7.02 0.16 6.28
N THR A 199 7.38 0.14 5.00
CA THR A 199 6.95 -0.91 4.06
C THR A 199 7.51 -2.28 4.47
N PHE A 200 8.75 -2.35 4.92
CA PHE A 200 9.33 -3.60 5.44
C PHE A 200 8.57 -4.09 6.68
N TYR A 201 8.29 -3.20 7.65
CA TYR A 201 7.52 -3.55 8.84
C TYR A 201 6.13 -4.05 8.49
N ASP A 202 5.46 -3.38 7.55
CA ASP A 202 4.14 -3.75 7.07
C ASP A 202 4.14 -5.18 6.52
N TYR A 203 5.02 -5.49 5.56
CA TYR A 203 5.14 -6.87 5.04
C TYR A 203 5.54 -7.88 6.11
N TRP A 204 6.45 -7.53 7.02
CA TRP A 204 6.91 -8.48 8.04
C TRP A 204 5.82 -8.84 9.04
N LYS A 205 5.03 -7.86 9.51
CA LYS A 205 4.00 -8.08 10.52
C LYS A 205 2.66 -8.49 9.95
N VAL A 206 2.32 -8.00 8.76
CA VAL A 206 1.02 -8.19 8.10
C VAL A 206 1.11 -9.29 7.03
N TRP A 207 2.23 -10.02 6.93
CA TRP A 207 2.41 -11.15 6.02
C TRP A 207 1.22 -12.14 5.97
N PRO A 208 0.64 -12.58 7.11
CA PRO A 208 -0.47 -13.53 7.09
C PRO A 208 -1.76 -12.98 6.45
N PHE A 209 -1.92 -11.65 6.42
CA PHE A 209 -3.04 -11.02 5.72
C PHE A 209 -2.80 -11.04 4.21
N TYR A 210 -1.60 -10.67 3.75
CA TYR A 210 -1.22 -10.71 2.34
C TYR A 210 -1.23 -12.12 1.76
N TYR A 211 -0.66 -13.07 2.49
CA TYR A 211 -0.52 -14.46 2.10
C TYR A 211 -1.14 -15.36 3.18
N PRO A 212 -2.47 -15.53 3.18
CA PRO A 212 -3.13 -16.43 4.11
C PRO A 212 -2.60 -17.85 3.91
N GLN A 213 -2.10 -18.46 4.99
CA GLN A 213 -1.69 -19.86 4.97
C GLN A 213 -2.92 -20.75 5.11
N ASP A 214 -3.11 -21.71 4.21
CA ASP A 214 -4.13 -22.74 4.37
C ASP A 214 -3.85 -23.53 5.66
N ARG A 215 -4.68 -23.35 6.67
CA ARG A 215 -4.55 -24.05 7.96
C ARG A 215 -4.53 -25.58 7.80
N ALA A 216 -5.13 -26.10 6.72
CA ALA A 216 -5.12 -27.52 6.38
C ALA A 216 -3.75 -28.04 5.89
N VAL A 217 -2.92 -27.19 5.30
CA VAL A 217 -1.61 -27.57 4.75
C VAL A 217 -0.50 -27.43 5.79
N VAL A 218 -0.64 -26.50 6.75
CA VAL A 218 0.37 -26.28 7.80
C VAL A 218 0.41 -27.42 8.84
N PHE A 219 -0.67 -28.19 9.00
CA PHE A 219 -0.74 -29.34 9.91
C PHE A 219 -0.62 -30.71 9.25
N SER A 220 -0.71 -30.81 7.92
CA SER A 220 -0.30 -32.01 7.21
C SER A 220 1.19 -31.90 6.94
N GLY A 221 2.00 -32.22 7.94
CA GLY A 221 3.44 -32.42 7.76
C GLY A 221 3.62 -33.22 6.48
N ILE A 222 4.13 -32.56 5.44
CA ILE A 222 4.13 -33.05 4.06
C ILE A 222 4.60 -34.51 4.13
N PRO A 223 3.71 -35.51 3.92
CA PRO A 223 4.17 -36.88 3.91
C PRO A 223 5.19 -36.97 2.78
N ALA A 224 6.37 -37.50 3.10
CA ALA A 224 7.45 -37.64 2.15
C ALA A 224 6.87 -38.16 0.82
N PRO A 225 7.27 -37.59 -0.32
CA PRO A 225 6.76 -38.02 -1.61
C PRO A 225 6.87 -39.53 -1.70
N ALA A 226 5.77 -40.18 -2.11
CA ALA A 226 5.73 -41.63 -2.24
C ALA A 226 6.95 -42.09 -3.06
N PRO A 227 7.65 -43.17 -2.64
CA PRO A 227 8.80 -43.66 -3.39
C PRO A 227 8.42 -43.89 -4.85
N ALA A 228 9.32 -43.52 -5.76
CA ALA A 228 9.12 -43.69 -7.19
C ALA A 228 8.68 -45.13 -7.48
N ARG A 229 7.63 -45.29 -8.32
CA ARG A 229 7.22 -46.63 -8.76
C ARG A 229 8.43 -47.34 -9.37
N PRO A 230 8.76 -48.57 -8.94
CA PRO A 230 9.79 -49.35 -9.62
C PRO A 230 9.42 -49.51 -11.10
N PRO A 231 10.41 -49.55 -12.00
CA PRO A 231 10.17 -49.73 -13.42
C PRO A 231 9.36 -51.01 -13.64
N GLU A 232 8.32 -50.91 -14.46
CA GLU A 232 7.50 -52.04 -14.88
C GLU A 232 8.42 -53.02 -15.62
N VAL A 233 8.68 -54.18 -15.03
CA VAL A 233 9.43 -55.25 -15.69
C VAL A 233 8.50 -55.85 -16.74
N THR A 234 8.63 -55.40 -17.98
CA THR A 234 8.00 -56.05 -19.12
C THR A 234 8.70 -57.39 -19.36
N THR A 235 8.10 -58.48 -18.90
CA THR A 235 8.49 -59.83 -19.31
C THR A 235 8.02 -60.04 -20.76
N HIS A 236 8.98 -60.00 -21.68
CA HIS A 236 8.83 -60.47 -23.06
C HIS A 236 9.11 -61.96 -23.16
#